data_AF-A0A850ML74-F1
#
_entry.id   AF-A0A850ML74-F1
#
_cell.length_a   1.000
_cell.length_b   1.000
_cell.length_c   1.000
_cell.angle_alpha   90.00
_cell.angle_beta   90.00
_cell.angle_gamma   90.00
#
_symmetry.space_group_name_H-M   'P 1'
#
loop_
_entity.id
_entity.type
_entity.pdbx_description
1 polymer ?
#
loop_
_entity_poly.entity_id
_entity_poly.type
_entity_poly.pdbx_seq_one_letter_code
_entity_poly.pdbx_strand_id
1 'polypeptide(L)'
;MYLLDFIWPPKPGNFPTFIIELGIFIVGIIAGIIGLFIWKNHRILAKEGLPECVIGFFVFAFHSFFDALDTICSEDPIGKKLAENLDRLDSIFSIIGLIFITIGIIRISIYGVKIWKEL
;
A
#
# COMPACT_ATOMS: atom_id res chain seq x y z
N MET A 1 -13.17 -19.05 -21.63
CA MET A 1 -12.33 -19.23 -20.44
C MET A 1 -12.36 -17.90 -19.71
N TYR A 2 -13.09 -17.81 -18.61
CA TYR A 2 -13.18 -16.56 -17.85
C TYR A 2 -11.81 -16.27 -17.25
N LEU A 3 -11.30 -15.06 -17.50
CA LEU A 3 -9.93 -14.66 -17.14
C LEU A 3 -9.75 -14.47 -15.62
N LEU A 4 -10.84 -14.48 -14.85
CA LEU A 4 -10.88 -14.21 -13.42
C LEU A 4 -12.12 -14.90 -12.82
N ASP A 5 -11.99 -16.14 -12.35
CA ASP A 5 -13.02 -16.78 -11.54
C ASP A 5 -12.80 -16.37 -10.08
N PHE A 6 -13.54 -15.35 -9.63
CA PHE A 6 -13.57 -14.93 -8.23
C PHE A 6 -14.75 -15.57 -7.52
N ILE A 7 -14.53 -16.12 -6.32
CA ILE A 7 -15.62 -16.55 -5.46
C ILE A 7 -16.11 -15.32 -4.69
N TRP A 8 -17.30 -14.84 -5.06
CA TRP A 8 -17.98 -13.75 -4.36
C TRP A 8 -19.35 -14.21 -3.84
N PRO A 9 -19.70 -13.96 -2.57
CA PRO A 9 -18.88 -13.32 -1.52
C PRO A 9 -17.77 -14.24 -0.96
N PRO A 10 -16.78 -13.69 -0.21
CA PRO A 10 -15.80 -14.50 0.51
C PRO A 10 -16.50 -15.49 1.44
N LYS A 11 -15.91 -16.67 1.67
CA LYS A 11 -16.44 -17.61 2.66
C LYS A 11 -16.42 -17.00 4.07
N PRO A 12 -17.35 -17.40 4.96
CA PRO A 12 -17.47 -16.78 6.29
C PRO A 12 -16.19 -16.76 7.13
N GLY A 13 -15.30 -17.75 6.95
CA GLY A 13 -14.02 -17.82 7.67
C GLY A 13 -12.98 -16.77 7.23
N ASN A 14 -13.00 -16.38 5.95
CA ASN A 14 -12.03 -15.44 5.38
C ASN A 14 -12.59 -14.02 5.29
N PHE A 15 -13.90 -13.86 5.52
CA PHE A 15 -14.56 -12.56 5.50
C PHE A 15 -13.91 -11.53 6.44
N PRO A 16 -13.49 -11.86 7.67
CA PRO A 16 -12.78 -10.90 8.53
C PRO A 16 -11.45 -10.44 7.94
N THR A 17 -10.65 -11.37 7.43
CA THR A 17 -9.34 -11.12 6.81
C THR A 17 -9.48 -10.21 5.59
N PHE A 18 -10.39 -10.55 4.67
CA PHE A 18 -10.70 -9.75 3.50
C PHE A 18 -11.09 -8.30 3.86
N ILE A 19 -11.93 -8.10 4.87
CA ILE A 19 -12.37 -6.77 5.31
C ILE A 19 -11.20 -5.98 5.92
N ILE A 20 -10.32 -6.64 6.69
CA ILE A 20 -9.13 -6.00 7.26
C ILE A 20 -8.20 -5.54 6.13
N GLU A 21 -7.88 -6.42 5.19
CA GLU A 21 -6.98 -6.13 4.06
C GLU A 21 -7.52 -5.00 3.17
N LEU A 22 -8.83 -5.04 2.87
CA LEU A 22 -9.50 -3.96 2.16
C LEU A 22 -9.50 -2.64 2.96
N GLY A 23 -9.64 -2.72 4.28
CA GLY A 23 -9.53 -1.58 5.18
C GLY A 23 -8.15 -0.94 5.15
N ILE A 24 -7.07 -1.75 5.18
CA ILE A 24 -5.68 -1.27 5.09
C ILE A 24 -5.45 -0.61 3.73
N PHE A 25 -5.94 -1.20 2.63
CA PHE A 25 -5.89 -0.60 1.30
C PHE A 25 -6.52 0.80 1.31
N ILE A 26 -7.75 0.95 1.82
CA ILE A 26 -8.46 2.23 1.87
C ILE A 26 -7.69 3.26 2.70
N VAL A 27 -7.18 2.87 3.87
CA VAL A 27 -6.38 3.76 4.74
C VAL A 27 -5.10 4.20 4.02
N GLY A 28 -4.40 3.29 3.34
CA GLY A 28 -3.20 3.61 2.57
C GLY A 28 -3.47 4.58 1.42
N ILE A 29 -4.56 4.40 0.67
CA ILE A 29 -4.99 5.34 -0.38
C ILE A 29 -5.31 6.72 0.21
N ILE A 30 -6.04 6.78 1.33
CA ILE A 30 -6.35 8.05 2.01
C ILE A 30 -5.06 8.74 2.46
N ALA A 31 -4.11 8.02 3.06
CA ALA A 31 -2.82 8.56 3.47
C ALA A 31 -2.04 9.14 2.29
N GLY A 32 -2.01 8.44 1.15
CA GLY A 32 -1.42 8.94 -0.10
C GLY A 32 -2.07 10.23 -0.60
N ILE A 33 -3.42 10.31 -0.58
CA ILE A 33 -4.17 11.50 -0.98
C ILE A 33 -3.88 12.69 -0.04
N ILE A 34 -3.85 12.47 1.27
CA ILE A 34 -3.48 13.49 2.25
C ILE A 34 -2.06 13.99 2.00
N GLY A 35 -1.11 13.09 1.75
CA GLY A 35 0.26 13.46 1.43
C GLY A 35 0.37 14.26 0.13
N LEU A 36 -0.40 13.91 -0.92
CA LEU A 36 -0.49 14.72 -2.15
C LEU A 36 -1.05 16.12 -1.86
N PHE A 37 -2.09 16.21 -1.04
CA PHE A 37 -2.67 17.49 -0.64
C PHE A 37 -1.66 18.36 0.13
N ILE A 38 -0.94 17.78 1.08
CA ILE A 38 0.11 18.49 1.83
C ILE A 38 1.23 18.93 0.89
N TRP A 39 1.68 18.05 -0.01
CA TRP A 39 2.74 18.39 -0.96
C TRP A 39 2.35 19.55 -1.88
N LYS A 40 1.10 19.58 -2.33
CA LYS A 40 0.56 20.63 -3.20
C LYS A 40 0.42 21.97 -2.46
N ASN A 41 -0.10 21.98 -1.24
CA ASN A 41 -0.43 23.21 -0.51
C ASN A 41 0.70 23.73 0.39
N HIS A 42 1.58 22.86 0.87
CA HIS A 42 2.66 23.17 1.81
C HIS A 42 4.03 22.78 1.26
N ARG A 43 4.25 23.03 -0.04
CA ARG A 43 5.42 22.56 -0.80
C ARG A 43 6.77 22.92 -0.16
N ILE A 44 6.87 24.04 0.56
CA ILE A 44 8.10 24.48 1.22
C ILE A 44 8.48 23.51 2.35
N LEU A 45 7.51 23.10 3.18
CA LEU A 45 7.72 22.18 4.30
C LEU A 45 7.77 20.71 3.86
N ALA A 46 7.12 20.41 2.73
CA ALA A 46 6.86 19.07 2.23
C ALA A 46 7.74 18.66 1.05
N LYS A 47 8.80 19.42 0.74
CA LYS A 47 9.61 19.19 -0.46
C LYS A 47 10.48 17.94 -0.36
N GLU A 48 10.99 17.66 0.84
CA GLU A 48 11.98 16.61 1.08
C GLU A 48 11.32 15.39 1.71
N GLY A 49 11.39 14.24 1.05
CA GLY A 49 10.96 12.94 1.58
C GLY A 49 9.45 12.68 1.55
N LEU A 50 8.58 13.70 1.55
CA LEU A 50 7.13 13.49 1.44
C LEU A 50 6.71 12.85 0.09
N PRO A 51 7.28 13.24 -1.07
CA PRO A 51 6.93 12.58 -2.34
C PRO A 51 7.22 11.08 -2.31
N GLU A 52 8.34 10.66 -1.73
CA GLU A 52 8.68 9.25 -1.54
C GLU A 52 7.70 8.56 -0.60
N CYS A 53 7.35 9.18 0.53
CA CYS A 53 6.32 8.64 1.42
C CYS A 53 4.98 8.47 0.70
N VAL A 54 4.56 9.44 -0.12
CA VAL A 54 3.30 9.37 -0.88
C VAL A 54 3.32 8.22 -1.88
N ILE A 55 4.40 8.10 -2.67
CA ILE A 55 4.57 6.99 -3.61
C ILE A 55 4.56 5.67 -2.83
N GLY A 56 5.30 5.61 -1.73
CA GLY A 56 5.38 4.46 -0.86
C GLY A 56 4.03 4.06 -0.27
N PHE A 57 3.20 5.00 0.18
CA PHE A 57 1.86 4.71 0.70
C PHE A 57 0.92 4.18 -0.38
N PHE A 58 0.97 4.71 -1.60
CA PHE A 58 0.17 4.16 -2.70
C PHE A 58 0.62 2.75 -3.06
N VAL A 59 1.93 2.54 -3.25
CA VAL A 59 2.48 1.21 -3.59
C VAL A 59 2.19 0.22 -2.46
N PHE A 60 2.38 0.62 -1.20
CA PHE A 60 2.06 -0.20 -0.05
C PHE A 60 0.55 -0.51 -0.03
N ALA A 61 -0.35 0.46 -0.20
CA ALA A 61 -1.80 0.18 -0.24
C ALA A 61 -2.14 -0.95 -1.22
N PHE A 62 -1.55 -0.96 -2.41
CA PHE A 62 -1.78 -2.02 -3.40
C PHE A 62 -1.34 -3.42 -2.94
N HIS A 63 -0.39 -3.53 -2.01
CA HIS A 63 -0.06 -4.82 -1.38
C HIS A 63 -1.32 -5.41 -0.71
N SER A 64 -2.00 -4.61 0.12
CA SER A 64 -3.21 -5.06 0.84
C SER A 64 -4.40 -5.31 -0.09
N PHE A 65 -4.40 -4.67 -1.27
CA PHE A 65 -5.37 -4.99 -2.30
C PHE A 65 -5.12 -6.38 -2.91
N PHE A 66 -3.86 -6.76 -3.14
CA PHE A 66 -3.53 -8.08 -3.65
C PHE A 66 -3.77 -9.18 -2.61
N ASP A 67 -3.45 -8.92 -1.34
CA ASP A 67 -3.77 -9.76 -0.18
C ASP A 67 -5.30 -10.02 -0.10
N ALA A 68 -6.11 -8.95 -0.21
CA ALA A 68 -7.57 -9.08 -0.27
C ALA A 68 -8.05 -9.92 -1.46
N LEU A 69 -7.38 -9.83 -2.61
CA LEU A 69 -7.72 -10.63 -3.78
C LEU A 69 -7.27 -12.10 -3.65
N ASP A 70 -6.16 -12.40 -3.01
CA ASP A 70 -5.73 -13.79 -2.81
C ASP A 70 -6.59 -14.51 -1.77
N THR A 71 -7.07 -13.79 -0.74
CA THR A 71 -7.99 -14.27 0.29
C THR A 71 -9.29 -14.81 -0.32
N ILE A 72 -9.72 -14.26 -1.46
CA ILE A 72 -10.91 -14.73 -2.21
C ILE A 72 -10.57 -15.74 -3.33
N CYS A 73 -9.31 -15.88 -3.72
CA CYS A 73 -8.87 -16.77 -4.81
C CYS A 73 -8.24 -18.09 -4.33
N SER A 74 -7.73 -18.14 -3.10
CA SER A 74 -6.92 -19.26 -2.57
C SER A 74 -7.67 -20.58 -2.40
N GLU A 75 -9.00 -20.55 -2.45
CA GLU A 75 -9.84 -21.72 -2.19
C GLU A 75 -10.35 -22.46 -3.43
N ASP A 76 -10.14 -21.93 -4.64
CA ASP A 76 -10.52 -22.59 -5.89
C ASP A 76 -9.32 -23.33 -6.49
N PRO A 77 -9.43 -24.63 -6.84
CA PRO A 77 -8.40 -25.34 -7.59
C PRO A 77 -7.95 -24.63 -8.88
N ILE A 78 -8.84 -23.87 -9.52
CA ILE A 78 -8.53 -23.09 -10.73
C ILE A 78 -7.92 -21.73 -10.34
N GLY A 79 -8.46 -21.07 -9.31
CA GLY A 79 -7.94 -19.83 -8.73
C GLY A 79 -6.60 -19.92 -7.99
N LYS A 80 -6.13 -21.11 -7.61
CA LYS A 80 -4.90 -21.29 -6.83
C LYS A 80 -3.66 -20.68 -7.50
N LYS A 81 -3.51 -20.82 -8.81
CA LYS A 81 -2.40 -20.21 -9.56
C LYS A 81 -2.50 -18.68 -9.59
N LEU A 82 -3.73 -18.14 -9.59
CA LEU A 82 -3.96 -16.70 -9.48
C LEU A 82 -3.60 -16.20 -8.09
N ALA A 83 -4.04 -16.91 -7.03
CA ALA A 83 -3.69 -16.60 -5.65
C ALA A 83 -2.15 -16.60 -5.43
N GLU A 84 -1.43 -17.60 -5.94
CA GLU A 84 0.04 -17.63 -5.87
C GLU A 84 0.73 -16.45 -6.58
N ASN A 85 0.13 -15.93 -7.67
CA ASN A 85 0.65 -14.74 -8.33
C ASN A 85 0.32 -13.46 -7.55
N LEU A 86 -0.86 -13.41 -6.93
CA LEU A 86 -1.29 -12.28 -6.10
C LEU A 86 -0.44 -12.18 -4.82
N ASP A 87 -0.16 -13.29 -4.15
CA ASP A 87 0.75 -13.37 -2.98
C ASP A 87 2.16 -12.86 -3.31
N ARG A 88 2.67 -13.19 -4.51
CA ARG A 88 3.94 -12.62 -4.99
C ARG A 88 3.85 -11.12 -5.24
N LEU A 89 2.73 -10.63 -5.78
CA LEU A 89 2.51 -9.20 -6.01
C LEU A 89 2.38 -8.46 -4.68
N ASP A 90 1.65 -9.00 -3.69
CA ASP A 90 1.59 -8.46 -2.33
C ASP A 90 3.01 -8.29 -1.77
N SER A 91 3.80 -9.37 -1.73
CA SER A 91 5.18 -9.34 -1.23
C SER A 91 6.03 -8.27 -1.92
N ILE A 92 5.96 -8.17 -3.25
CA ILE A 92 6.72 -7.18 -4.03
C ILE A 92 6.28 -5.76 -3.69
N PHE A 93 4.97 -5.49 -3.68
CA PHE A 93 4.43 -4.16 -3.42
C PHE A 93 4.65 -3.74 -1.96
N SER A 94 4.56 -4.65 -1.01
CA SER A 94 4.88 -4.42 0.39
C SER A 94 6.34 -4.00 0.56
N ILE A 95 7.28 -4.77 -0.01
CA ILE A 95 8.72 -4.47 0.06
C ILE A 95 9.04 -3.12 -0.59
N ILE A 96 8.57 -2.90 -1.83
CA ILE A 96 8.85 -1.66 -2.56
C ILE A 96 8.23 -0.46 -1.84
N GLY A 97 6.98 -0.58 -1.38
CA GLY A 97 6.28 0.45 -0.63
C GLY A 97 7.02 0.85 0.64
N LEU A 98 7.46 -0.13 1.44
CA LEU A 98 8.22 0.09 2.67
C LEU A 98 9.59 0.74 2.40
N ILE A 99 10.26 0.39 1.32
CA ILE A 99 11.53 1.03 0.91
C ILE A 99 11.29 2.53 0.65
N PHE A 100 10.27 2.88 -0.13
CA PHE A 100 9.94 4.28 -0.41
C PHE A 100 9.56 5.05 0.86
N ILE A 101 8.72 4.48 1.72
CA ILE A 101 8.35 5.08 3.00
C ILE A 101 9.59 5.32 3.86
N THR A 102 10.48 4.32 3.97
CA THR A 102 11.70 4.42 4.78
C THR A 102 12.63 5.51 4.26
N ILE A 103 12.89 5.55 2.94
CA ILE A 103 13.70 6.59 2.30
C ILE A 103 13.07 7.96 2.56
N GLY A 104 11.76 8.09 2.42
CA GLY A 104 11.03 9.33 2.66
C GLY A 104 11.18 9.82 4.10
N ILE A 105 11.00 8.94 5.09
CA ILE A 105 11.17 9.26 6.52
C ILE A 105 12.60 9.70 6.82
N ILE A 106 13.61 9.02 6.27
CA ILE A 106 15.02 9.39 6.46
C ILE A 106 15.27 10.79 5.90
N ARG A 107 14.79 11.09 4.69
CA ARG A 107 14.95 12.42 4.07
C ARG A 107 14.25 13.51 4.86
N ILE A 108 13.03 13.27 5.33
CA ILE A 108 12.29 14.20 6.21
C ILE A 108 13.09 14.47 7.48
N SER A 109 13.62 13.42 8.11
CA SER A 109 14.39 13.53 9.35
C SER A 109 15.68 14.34 9.16
N ILE A 110 16.44 14.06 8.10
CA ILE A 110 17.66 14.81 7.76
C ILE A 110 17.32 16.28 7.48
N TYR A 111 16.24 16.54 6.75
CA TYR A 111 15.80 17.90 6.44
C TYR A 111 15.39 18.67 7.71
N GLY A 112 14.64 18.02 8.61
CA GLY A 112 14.26 18.61 9.89
C GLY A 112 15.47 18.97 10.76
N VAL A 113 16.49 18.11 10.82
CA VAL A 113 17.74 18.40 11.55
C VAL A 113 18.49 19.59 10.94
N LYS A 114 18.51 19.72 9.61
CA LYS A 114 19.17 20.85 8.93
C LYS A 114 18.50 22.17 9.31
N ILE A 115 17.17 22.24 9.20
CA ILE A 115 16.40 23.42 9.60
C ILE A 115 16.68 23.78 11.06
N TRP A 116 16.67 22.80 11.97
CA TRP A 116 16.91 23.05 13.39
C TRP A 116 18.31 23.59 13.69
N LYS A 117 19.33 23.20 12.91
CA LYS A 117 20.71 23.70 13.08
C LYS A 117 20.94 25.08 12.51
N GLU A 118 20.09 25.53 11.59
CA GLU A 118 20.16 26.84 10.94
C GLU A 118 19.31 27.91 11.66
N LEU A 119 18.47 27.50 12.62
CA LEU A 119 17.70 28.34 13.54
C LEU A 119 18.45 28.57 14.85
#